data_AF-A0A0L0UJJ5-F1
#
_entry.id   AF-A0A0L0UJJ5-F1
#
_cell.length_a   1.000
_cell.length_b   1.000
_cell.length_c   1.000
_cell.angle_alpha   90.00
_cell.angle_beta   90.00
_cell.angle_gamma   90.00
#
_symmetry.space_group_name_H-M   'P 1'
#
loop_
_entity.id
_entity.type
_entity.pdbx_description
1 polymer ?
#
loop_
_entity_poly.entity_id
_entity_poly.type
_entity_poly.pdbx_seq_one_letter_code
_entity_poly.pdbx_strand_id
1 'polypeptide(L)'
;GPEIADAGIFADSRASTSVHELKISRSINGYPLPGGAFVRFRDNHRPVYARVGVSMISTEQACSQKPWRTLEFDFEKHKREARDAWKAKMINIKIETDGVDQSM
;
A
#
# COMPACT_ATOMS: atom_id res chain seq x y z
N GLY A 1 15.98 -2.56 -5.03
CA GLY A 1 16.12 -2.69 -3.57
C GLY A 1 17.22 -3.69 -3.25
N PRO A 2 17.42 -4.04 -1.97
CA PRO A 2 18.23 -5.17 -1.55
C PRO A 2 17.76 -6.49 -2.19
N GLU A 3 18.63 -7.50 -2.21
CA GLU A 3 18.26 -8.83 -2.69
C GLU A 3 17.27 -9.50 -1.71
N ILE A 4 16.25 -10.17 -2.25
CA ILE A 4 15.29 -10.92 -1.44
C ILE A 4 15.96 -12.21 -0.94
N ALA A 5 15.90 -12.44 0.37
CA ALA A 5 16.34 -13.68 1.00
C ALA A 5 15.26 -14.76 0.84
N ASP A 6 14.04 -14.45 1.28
CA ASP A 6 12.83 -15.25 1.08
C ASP A 6 11.58 -14.38 1.25
N ALA A 7 10.44 -14.93 0.86
CA ALA A 7 9.12 -14.36 1.08
C ALA A 7 8.15 -15.49 1.38
N GLY A 8 7.00 -15.14 1.92
CA GLY A 8 5.97 -16.13 2.22
C GLY A 8 4.74 -15.51 2.84
N ILE A 9 3.83 -16.39 3.22
CA ILE A 9 2.59 -16.03 3.90
C ILE A 9 2.48 -16.77 5.22
N PHE A 10 1.61 -16.26 6.08
CA PHE A 10 1.12 -16.99 7.25
C PHE A 10 -0.39 -16.81 7.40
N ALA A 11 -1.03 -17.85 7.88
CA ALA A 11 -2.43 -17.85 8.29
C ALA A 11 -2.51 -18.60 9.62
N ASP A 12 -3.02 -17.91 10.63
CA ASP A 12 -2.98 -18.36 12.02
C ASP A 12 -1.54 -18.76 12.43
N SER A 13 -1.35 -19.93 13.04
CA SER A 13 -0.04 -20.42 13.46
C SER A 13 0.77 -21.12 12.35
N ARG A 14 0.36 -21.01 11.09
CA ARG A 14 0.99 -21.73 9.95
C ARG A 14 1.62 -20.75 8.98
N ALA A 15 2.92 -20.91 8.73
CA ALA A 15 3.67 -20.12 7.76
C ALA A 15 4.23 -21.00 6.64
N SER A 16 4.39 -20.43 5.45
CA SER A 16 5.03 -21.10 4.31
C SER A 16 5.78 -20.09 3.44
N THR A 17 6.99 -20.47 3.01
CA THR A 17 7.77 -19.77 1.99
C THR A 17 7.51 -20.27 0.57
N SER A 18 6.72 -21.34 0.40
CA SER A 18 6.37 -21.87 -0.92
C SER A 18 5.06 -21.29 -1.47
N VAL A 19 4.23 -20.68 -0.62
CA VAL A 19 2.93 -20.11 -0.99
C VAL A 19 3.01 -18.59 -0.98
N HIS A 20 2.53 -17.98 -2.06
CA HIS A 20 2.57 -16.52 -2.26
C HIS A 20 1.19 -15.91 -2.56
N GLU A 21 0.15 -16.74 -2.63
CA GLU A 21 -1.24 -16.31 -2.72
C GLU A 21 -1.92 -16.51 -1.37
N LEU A 22 -2.29 -15.40 -0.72
CA LEU A 22 -2.95 -15.44 0.58
C LEU A 22 -4.47 -15.37 0.41
N LYS A 23 -5.17 -16.39 0.90
CA LYS A 23 -6.62 -16.37 1.08
C LYS A 23 -6.95 -16.55 2.55
N ILE A 24 -7.57 -15.54 3.16
CA ILE A 24 -7.99 -15.58 4.57
C ILE A 24 -9.42 -16.11 4.65
N SER A 25 -9.55 -17.30 5.24
CA SER A 25 -10.84 -17.87 5.61
C SER A 25 -11.39 -17.22 6.89
N ARG A 26 -12.71 -17.30 7.06
CA ARG A 26 -13.35 -16.95 8.34
C ARG A 26 -13.21 -18.12 9.32
N SER A 27 -13.00 -17.79 10.58
CA SER A 27 -13.00 -18.72 11.71
C SER A 27 -14.42 -19.15 12.09
N ILE A 28 -14.52 -20.06 13.06
CA ILE A 28 -15.80 -20.52 13.64
C ILE A 28 -16.65 -19.39 14.23
N ASN A 29 -16.02 -18.28 14.63
CA ASN A 29 -16.71 -17.11 15.20
C ASN A 29 -17.07 -16.07 14.13
N GLY A 30 -16.89 -16.39 12.84
CA GLY A 30 -17.23 -15.51 11.72
C GLY A 30 -16.20 -14.41 11.39
N TYR A 31 -15.19 -14.22 12.24
CA TYR A 31 -14.10 -13.27 12.01
C TYR A 31 -13.01 -13.88 11.11
N PRO A 32 -12.34 -13.07 10.26
CA PRO A 32 -11.21 -13.53 9.47
C PRO A 32 -10.09 -14.07 10.38
N LEU A 33 -9.47 -15.18 9.98
CA LEU A 33 -8.27 -15.67 10.66
C LEU A 33 -7.16 -14.61 10.56
N PRO A 34 -6.34 -14.44 11.60
CA PRO A 34 -5.17 -13.58 11.50
C PRO A 34 -4.24 -14.16 10.42
N GLY A 35 -3.64 -13.29 9.62
CA GLY A 35 -2.71 -13.72 8.59
C GLY A 35 -2.11 -12.54 7.85
N GLY A 36 -1.07 -12.82 7.07
CA GLY A 36 -0.31 -11.80 6.38
C GLY A 36 0.76 -12.40 5.49
N ALA A 37 1.56 -11.51 4.92
CA ALA A 37 2.72 -11.85 4.10
C ALA A 37 3.99 -11.26 4.72
N PHE A 38 5.12 -11.88 4.44
CA PHE A 38 6.43 -11.35 4.79
C PHE A 38 7.36 -11.39 3.58
N VAL A 39 8.29 -10.45 3.55
CA VAL A 39 9.42 -10.43 2.62
C VAL A 39 10.65 -10.11 3.45
N ARG A 40 11.67 -10.96 3.37
CA ARG A 40 12.93 -10.78 4.06
C ARG A 40 14.01 -10.42 3.05
N PHE A 41 14.82 -9.45 3.40
CA PHE A 41 15.92 -8.97 2.56
C PHE A 41 17.25 -9.45 3.13
N ARG A 42 18.25 -9.68 2.27
CA ARG A 42 19.58 -10.15 2.68
C ARG A 42 20.40 -9.08 3.41
N ASP A 43 20.14 -7.81 3.10
CA ASP A 43 20.81 -6.66 3.69
C ASP A 43 19.85 -5.48 3.85
N ASN A 44 20.30 -4.43 4.53
CA ASN A 44 19.56 -3.19 4.76
C ASN A 44 20.26 -1.95 4.18
N HIS A 45 21.19 -2.12 3.23
CA HIS A 45 22.02 -1.03 2.72
C HIS A 45 21.29 -0.13 1.73
N ARG A 46 20.14 -0.58 1.20
CA ARG A 46 19.32 0.16 0.22
C ARG A 46 17.88 0.24 0.70
N PRO A 47 17.16 1.34 0.40
CA PRO A 47 15.74 1.44 0.70
C PRO A 47 14.93 0.38 -0.04
N VAL A 48 13.86 -0.07 0.61
CA VAL A 48 12.84 -0.94 0.03
C VAL A 48 11.66 -0.07 -0.38
N TYR A 49 11.31 -0.11 -1.65
CA TYR A 49 10.11 0.52 -2.17
C TYR A 49 9.05 -0.56 -2.43
N ALA A 50 7.86 -0.35 -1.89
CA ALA A 50 6.70 -1.19 -2.14
C ALA A 50 5.63 -0.37 -2.88
N ARG A 51 5.01 -0.99 -3.86
CA ARG A 51 3.77 -0.50 -4.47
C ARG A 51 2.67 -1.46 -4.01
N VAL A 52 1.46 -0.95 -3.76
CA VAL A 52 0.29 -1.77 -3.39
C VAL A 52 -0.90 -1.29 -4.20
N GLY A 53 -1.62 -2.25 -4.79
CA GLY A 53 -2.78 -2.01 -5.64
C GLY A 53 -3.97 -2.72 -5.04
N VAL A 54 -5.11 -2.04 -5.00
CA VAL A 54 -6.36 -2.60 -4.47
C VAL A 54 -7.44 -2.60 -5.54
N SER A 55 -8.27 -3.62 -5.50
CA SER A 55 -9.45 -3.75 -6.34
C SER A 55 -10.52 -4.48 -5.55
N MET A 56 -11.76 -4.00 -5.65
CA MET A 56 -12.93 -4.67 -5.08
C MET A 56 -13.48 -5.77 -6.01
N ILE A 57 -12.85 -5.99 -7.16
CA ILE A 57 -13.32 -6.91 -8.21
C ILE A 57 -12.39 -8.13 -8.29
N SER A 58 -11.10 -7.92 -8.57
CA SER A 58 -10.12 -9.00 -8.69
C SER A 58 -8.67 -8.53 -8.58
N THR A 59 -7.77 -9.47 -8.32
CA THR A 59 -6.32 -9.24 -8.29
C THR A 59 -5.78 -8.79 -9.64
N GLU A 60 -6.28 -9.37 -10.75
CA GLU A 60 -5.88 -9.00 -12.11
C GLU A 60 -6.20 -7.53 -12.39
N GLN A 61 -7.38 -7.07 -11.94
CA GLN A 61 -7.75 -5.66 -12.06
C GLN A 61 -6.86 -4.77 -11.19
N ALA A 62 -6.50 -5.20 -9.97
CA ALA A 62 -5.55 -4.46 -9.12
C ALA A 62 -4.18 -4.31 -9.80
N CYS A 63 -3.71 -5.37 -10.49
CA CYS A 63 -2.44 -5.39 -11.23
C CYS A 63 -2.49 -4.68 -12.59
N SER A 64 -3.68 -4.49 -13.17
CA SER A 64 -3.84 -3.91 -14.51
C SER A 64 -3.43 -2.44 -14.62
N GLN A 65 -3.29 -1.74 -13.49
CA GLN A 65 -3.08 -0.29 -13.44
C GLN A 65 -1.71 0.11 -14.04
N LYS A 66 -1.68 1.27 -14.72
CA LYS A 66 -0.47 1.81 -15.40
C LYS A 66 0.81 1.84 -14.53
N PRO A 67 0.78 2.20 -13.23
CA PRO A 67 1.99 2.25 -12.41
C PRO A 67 2.75 0.92 -12.30
N TRP A 68 2.07 -0.21 -12.56
CA TRP A 68 2.68 -1.55 -12.52
C TRP A 68 3.37 -1.95 -13.82
N ARG A 69 3.09 -1.25 -14.92
CA ARG A 69 3.63 -1.56 -16.25
C ARG A 69 5.00 -0.94 -16.52
N THR A 70 5.48 -0.09 -15.61
CA THR A 70 6.76 0.61 -15.73
C THR A 70 7.79 0.00 -14.77
N LEU A 71 8.98 -0.27 -15.30
CA LEU A 71 10.12 -0.83 -14.57
C LEU A 71 10.80 0.21 -13.67
N GLU A 72 10.68 1.49 -13.98
CA GLU A 72 11.25 2.61 -13.21
C GLU A 72 10.24 3.19 -12.22
N PHE A 73 10.54 3.10 -10.92
CA PHE A 73 9.70 3.70 -9.88
C PHE A 73 10.28 5.05 -9.43
N ASP A 74 9.55 6.14 -9.70
CA ASP A 74 9.87 7.49 -9.21
C ASP A 74 8.92 7.88 -8.08
N PHE A 75 9.32 7.65 -6.82
CA PHE A 75 8.52 8.00 -5.64
C PHE A 75 8.19 9.50 -5.56
N GLU A 76 9.16 10.36 -5.91
CA GLU A 76 9.03 11.80 -5.78
C GLU A 76 8.05 12.38 -6.80
N LYS A 77 8.01 11.82 -8.02
CA LYS A 77 6.97 12.14 -9.00
C LYS A 77 5.58 11.81 -8.47
N HIS A 78 5.36 10.59 -7.96
CA HIS A 78 4.04 10.20 -7.42
C HIS A 78 3.60 11.09 -6.25
N LYS A 79 4.54 11.48 -5.37
CA LYS A 79 4.27 12.42 -4.26
C LYS A 79 3.81 13.78 -4.79
N ARG A 80 4.49 14.33 -5.81
CA ARG A 80 4.11 15.62 -6.42
C ARG A 80 2.75 15.53 -7.10
N GLU A 81 2.52 14.51 -7.92
CA GLU A 81 1.26 14.31 -8.64
C GLU A 81 0.07 14.17 -7.67
N ALA A 82 0.22 13.42 -6.58
CA ALA A 82 -0.81 13.28 -5.55
C ALA A 82 -1.12 14.62 -4.88
N ARG A 83 -0.09 15.39 -4.48
CA ARG A 83 -0.26 16.72 -3.89
C ARG A 83 -0.99 17.67 -4.85
N ASP A 84 -0.60 17.68 -6.11
CA ASP A 84 -1.14 18.61 -7.09
C ASP A 84 -2.60 18.25 -7.44
N ALA A 85 -2.93 16.95 -7.49
CA ALA A 85 -4.31 16.48 -7.59
C ALA A 85 -5.18 16.91 -6.41
N TRP A 86 -4.64 16.86 -5.19
CA TRP A 86 -5.34 17.36 -3.99
C TRP A 86 -5.54 18.87 -4.04
N LYS A 87 -4.52 19.64 -4.41
CA LYS A 87 -4.64 21.10 -4.58
C LYS A 87 -5.75 21.47 -5.57
N ALA A 88 -5.81 20.79 -6.72
CA ALA A 88 -6.84 21.01 -7.72
C ALA A 88 -8.25 20.72 -7.19
N LYS A 89 -8.42 19.73 -6.29
CA LYS A 89 -9.72 19.46 -5.64
C LYS A 89 -10.11 20.51 -4.61
N MET A 90 -9.14 21.02 -3.85
CA MET A 90 -9.39 21.95 -2.75
C MET A 90 -9.50 23.41 -3.19
N ILE A 91 -9.13 23.75 -4.43
CA ILE A 91 -9.13 25.14 -4.94
C ILE A 91 -10.50 25.84 -4.82
N ASN A 92 -11.59 25.06 -4.79
CA ASN A 92 -12.96 25.59 -4.66
C ASN A 92 -13.35 25.98 -3.22
N ILE A 93 -12.50 25.69 -2.23
CA ILE A 93 -12.72 26.05 -0.83
C ILE A 93 -11.70 27.14 -0.48
N LYS A 94 -12.21 28.34 -0.21
CA LYS A 94 -11.41 29.46 0.30
C LYS A 94 -11.79 29.70 1.77
N ILE A 95 -10.78 29.79 2.62
CA ILE A 95 -10.97 30.11 4.04
C ILE A 95 -10.52 31.56 4.23
N GLU A 96 -11.40 32.39 4.77
CA GLU A 96 -11.06 33.73 5.24
C GLU A 96 -11.15 33.72 6.76
N THR A 97 -10.08 34.16 7.43
CA THR A 97 -10.01 34.16 8.90
C THR A 97 -10.16 35.55 9.51
N ASP A 98 -10.54 36.53 8.69
CA ASP A 98 -10.75 37.91 9.12
C ASP A 98 -11.90 37.98 10.14
N GLY A 99 -11.63 38.57 11.30
CA GLY A 99 -12.61 38.71 12.39
C GLY A 99 -12.83 37.47 13.25
N VAL A 100 -12.04 36.40 13.07
CA VAL A 100 -12.09 35.22 13.94
C VAL A 100 -11.42 35.53 15.28
N ASP A 101 -12.14 35.29 16.38
CA ASP A 101 -11.63 35.39 17.75
C ASP A 101 -10.53 34.34 17.99
N GLN A 102 -9.38 34.79 18.48
CA GLN A 102 -8.18 33.98 18.70
C GLN A 102 -8.03 33.50 20.15
N SER A 103 -8.99 33.76 21.04
CA SER A 103 -8.87 33.39 22.46
C SER A 103 -9.20 31.93 22.78
N MET A 104 -9.36 31.07 21.78
CA MET A 104 -9.50 29.60 21.93
C MET A 104 -8.14 28.91 21.75
#